data_AF-A0A5H7NY54-F1
#
_entry.id   AF-A0A5H7NY54-F1
#
_cell.length_a   1.000
_cell.length_b   1.000
_cell.length_c   1.000
_cell.angle_alpha   90.00
_cell.angle_beta   90.00
_cell.angle_gamma   90.00
#
_symmetry.space_group_name_H-M   'P 1'
#
loop_
_entity.id
_entity.type
_entity.pdbx_description
1 polymer ?
#
loop_
_entity_poly.entity_id
_entity_poly.type
_entity_poly.pdbx_seq_one_letter_code
_entity_poly.pdbx_strand_id
1 'polypeptide(L)' 'MLNQTSNRRFWHPTLHLKGDWLAEAVFETGRGVTVKVSEGCIVLVADTNEVQELREQLYRAKQVVKGVKDVLV' A
#
# COMPACT_ATOMS: atom_id res chain seq x y z
N MET A 1 -36.71 1.75 -24.64
CA MET A 1 -35.90 2.97 -24.47
C MET A 1 -35.77 3.21 -22.97
N LEU A 2 -34.63 3.13 -22.28
CA LEU A 2 -33.23 3.30 -22.65
C LEU A 2 -32.39 2.09 -22.17
N ASN A 3 -31.56 1.58 -23.08
CA ASN A 3 -30.48 0.64 -22.83
C ASN A 3 -29.28 1.44 -22.29
N GLN A 4 -28.86 1.21 -21.04
CA GLN A 4 -27.59 1.73 -20.54
C GLN A 4 -26.76 0.56 -20.02
N THR A 5 -25.79 0.20 -20.85
CA THR A 5 -24.74 -0.77 -20.59
C THR A 5 -23.99 -0.38 -19.31
N SER A 6 -23.99 -1.30 -18.35
CA SER A 6 -23.31 -1.20 -17.06
C SER A 6 -21.78 -1.09 -17.26
N ASN A 7 -21.27 0.12 -17.48
CA ASN A 7 -19.86 0.44 -17.35
C ASN A 7 -19.56 0.80 -15.88
N ARG A 8 -19.48 -0.20 -15.01
CA ARG A 8 -19.03 0.00 -13.62
C ARG A 8 -17.53 0.27 -13.63
N ARG A 9 -17.14 1.53 -13.80
CA ARG A 9 -15.79 1.97 -13.43
C ARG A 9 -15.67 1.80 -11.91
N PHE A 10 -14.76 0.92 -11.47
CA PHE A 10 -14.34 0.87 -10.09
C PHE A 10 -13.66 2.22 -9.77
N TRP A 11 -14.38 3.11 -9.10
CA TRP A 11 -13.81 4.34 -8.58
C TRP A 11 -12.95 3.99 -7.37
N HIS A 12 -11.67 3.72 -7.60
CA HIS A 12 -10.71 3.64 -6.51
C HIS A 12 -10.36 5.07 -6.08
N PRO A 13 -10.50 5.43 -4.80
CA PRO A 13 -10.02 6.71 -4.32
C PRO A 13 -8.50 6.76 -4.46
N THR A 14 -7.98 7.80 -5.12
CA THR A 14 -6.54 8.02 -5.27
C THR A 14 -6.15 9.38 -4.70
N LEU A 15 -4.99 9.41 -4.04
CA LEU A 15 -4.36 10.63 -3.55
C LEU A 15 -2.98 10.74 -4.21
N HIS A 16 -2.79 11.79 -5.02
CA HIS A 16 -1.53 12.03 -5.72
C HIS A 16 -0.78 13.18 -5.05
N LEU A 17 0.44 12.91 -4.57
CA LEU A 17 1.35 13.92 -4.03
C LEU A 17 2.41 14.25 -5.07
N LYS A 18 2.83 15.52 -5.14
CA LYS A 18 3.90 15.99 -6.03
C LYS A 18 4.80 16.98 -5.31
N GLY A 19 6.11 16.85 -5.52
CA GLY A 19 7.11 17.78 -5.05
C GLY A 19 8.46 17.09 -4.83
N ASP A 20 9.55 17.82 -5.06
CA ASP A 20 10.90 17.29 -4.93
C ASP A 20 11.27 16.98 -3.46
N TRP A 21 10.62 17.68 -2.52
CA TRP A 21 10.75 17.50 -1.08
C TRP A 21 10.26 16.13 -0.56
N LEU A 22 9.53 15.36 -1.36
CA LEU A 22 8.98 14.07 -0.92
C LEU A 22 10.08 13.08 -0.52
N ALA A 23 11.21 13.08 -1.22
CA ALA A 23 12.36 12.24 -0.86
C ALA A 23 12.96 12.65 0.49
N GLU A 24 13.07 13.96 0.75
CA GLU A 24 13.55 14.51 2.03
C GLU A 24 12.61 14.19 3.19
N ALA A 25 11.31 14.14 2.92
CA ALA A 25 10.28 13.68 3.85
C ALA A 25 10.14 12.14 3.89
N VAL A 26 11.08 11.41 3.31
CA VAL A 26 11.17 9.95 3.37
C VAL A 26 10.03 9.25 2.62
N PHE A 27 9.37 9.91 1.67
CA PHE A 27 8.37 9.30 0.77
C PHE A 27 9.02 8.78 -0.51
N GLU A 28 9.95 7.83 -0.36
CA GLU A 28 10.60 7.16 -1.49
C GLU A 28 9.70 6.09 -2.13
N THR A 29 9.92 5.82 -3.42
CA THR A 29 9.20 4.76 -4.15
C THR A 29 9.41 3.40 -3.49
N GLY A 30 8.32 2.67 -3.26
CA GLY A 30 8.35 1.32 -2.67
C GLY A 30 8.37 1.29 -1.13
N ARG A 31 8.50 2.44 -0.47
CA ARG A 31 8.34 2.54 0.99
C ARG A 31 6.86 2.48 1.37
N GLY A 32 6.55 1.73 2.43
CA GLY A 32 5.23 1.73 3.03
C GLY A 32 4.88 3.10 3.62
N VAL A 33 3.59 3.45 3.60
CA VAL A 33 3.08 4.66 4.24
C VAL A 33 1.92 4.25 5.12
N THR A 34 1.98 4.68 6.38
CA THR A 34 0.87 4.59 7.31
C THR A 34 -0.05 5.80 7.13
N VAL A 35 -1.33 5.53 6.87
CA VAL A 35 -2.37 6.54 6.74
C VAL A 35 -3.16 6.60 8.04
N LYS A 36 -3.23 7.78 8.66
CA LYS A 36 -4.07 8.05 9.83
C LYS A 36 -5.13 9.08 9.47
N VAL A 37 -6.33 8.91 10.03
CA VAL A 37 -7.41 9.90 9.94
C VAL A 37 -7.64 10.45 11.35
N SER A 38 -7.49 11.76 11.52
CA SER A 38 -7.67 12.43 12.81
C SER A 38 -8.28 13.80 12.58
N GLU A 39 -9.36 14.14 13.29
CA GLU A 39 -9.98 15.48 13.30
C GLU A 39 -10.29 16.06 11.89
N GLY A 40 -10.63 15.19 10.93
CA GLY A 40 -10.90 15.61 9.55
C GLY A 40 -9.65 15.79 8.66
N CYS A 41 -8.46 15.52 9.20
CA CYS A 41 -7.20 15.50 8.44
C CYS A 41 -6.79 14.06 8.10
N ILE A 42 -6.16 13.90 6.93
CA ILE A 42 -5.42 12.68 6.56
C ILE A 42 -3.95 12.98 6.85
N VAL A 43 -3.34 12.16 7.71
CA VAL A 43 -1.92 12.22 8.05
C VAL A 43 -1.23 11.03 7.40
N LEU A 44 -0.23 11.33 6.58
CA LEU A 44 0.61 10.33 5.93
C LEU A 44 1.94 10.28 6.66
N VAL A 45 2.33 9.10 7.11
CA VAL A 45 3.59 8.87 7.82
C VAL A 45 4.34 7.80 7.05
N ALA A 46 5.50 8.15 6.49
CA ALA A 46 6.38 7.17 5.87
C ALA A 46 6.81 6.14 6.94
N ASP A 47 6.74 4.87 6.59
CA ASP A 47 7.14 3.81 7.52
C ASP A 47 8.64 3.93 7.82
N THR A 48 9.03 3.59 9.05
CA THR A 48 10.44 3.57 9.45
C THR A 48 11.16 2.38 8.82
N ASN A 49 12.49 2.43 8.81
CA ASN A 49 13.31 1.34 8.26
C ASN A 49 13.02 0.01 8.98
N GLU A 50 12.85 0.04 10.31
CA GLU A 50 12.52 -1.13 11.12
C GLU A 50 11.20 -1.78 10.70
N VAL A 51 10.16 -0.97 10.46
CA VAL A 51 8.85 -1.46 10.00
C VAL A 51 8.96 -2.04 8.60
N GLN A 52 9.73 -1.40 7.72
CA GLN A 52 9.96 -1.88 6.36
C GLN A 52 10.69 -3.23 6.35
N GLU A 53 11.78 -3.36 7.11
CA GLU A 53 12.55 -4.60 7.25
C GLU A 53 11.69 -5.75 7.79
N LEU A 54 10.89 -5.47 8.83
CA LEU A 54 9.98 -6.46 9.39
C LEU A 54 8.94 -6.93 8.36
N ARG A 55 8.44 -6.01 7.52
CA ARG A 55 7.48 -6.31 6.46
C ARG A 55 8.09 -7.19 5.38
N GLU A 56 9.35 -6.95 5.02
CA GLU A 56 10.10 -7.79 4.10
C GLU A 56 10.34 -9.19 4.68
N GLN A 57 10.73 -9.28 5.95
CA GLN A 57 10.89 -10.57 6.64
C GLN A 57 9.58 -11.36 6.67
N LEU A 58 8.45 -10.70 6.99
CA LEU A 58 7.12 -11.31 6.96
C LEU A 58 6.75 -11.79 5.56
N TYR A 59 7.09 -11.03 4.52
CA TYR A 59 6.84 -11.44 3.14
C TYR A 59 7.64 -12.71 2.80
N ARG A 60 8.93 -12.76 3.14
CA ARG A 60 9.77 -13.95 2.95
C ARG A 60 9.24 -15.15 3.70
N ALA A 61 8.87 -14.99 4.97
CA ALA A 61 8.29 -16.06 5.78
C ALA A 61 6.99 -16.60 5.17
N LYS A 62 6.10 -15.72 4.69
CA LYS A 62 4.86 -16.13 4.00
C LYS A 62 5.14 -16.93 2.73
N GLN A 63 6.15 -16.57 1.96
CA GLN A 63 6.53 -17.33 0.75
C GLN A 63 7.03 -18.73 1.07
N VAL A 64 7.85 -18.88 2.12
CA VAL A 64 8.30 -20.19 2.59
C VAL A 64 7.12 -21.06 3.03
N VAL A 65 6.20 -20.50 3.85
CA VAL A 65 5.00 -21.22 4.31
C VAL A 65 4.10 -21.64 3.15
N LYS A 66 3.95 -20.77 2.14
CA LYS A 66 3.19 -21.09 0.93
C LYS A 66 3.83 -22.24 0.15
N GLY A 67 5.15 -22.20 -0.06
CA GLY A 67 5.87 -23.27 -0.75
C GLY A 67 5.76 -24.61 -0.04
N VAL A 68 5.81 -24.63 1.29
CA VAL A 68 5.60 -25.86 2.08
C VAL A 68 4.17 -26.39 1.91
N LYS A 69 3.15 -25.51 1.94
CA LYS A 69 1.76 -25.89 1.71
C LYS A 69 1.55 -26.51 0.32
N ASP A 70 2.17 -25.94 -0.71
CA ASP A 70 2.03 -26.41 -2.10
C ASP A 70 2.70 -27.78 -2.33
N VAL A 71 3.64 -28.21 -1.47
CA VAL A 71 4.28 -29.54 -1.51
C VAL A 71 3.47 -30.60 -0.77
N LEU A 72 2.66 -30.20 0.22
CA LEU A 72 1.87 -31.11 1.08
C LEU A 72 0.46 -31.42 0.53
N VAL A 73 -0.01 -30.68 -0.47
CA VAL A 73 -1.35 -30.82 -1.09
C VAL A 73 -1.27 -31.52 -2.43
#